data_AF-F0NE78-F1
#
_entry.id   AF-F0NE78-F1
#
_cell.length_a   1.000
_cell.length_b   1.000
_cell.length_c   1.000
_cell.angle_alpha   90.00
_cell.angle_beta   90.00
_cell.angle_gamma   90.00
#
_symmetry.space_group_name_H-M   'P 1'
#
loop_
_entity.id
_entity.type
_entity.pdbx_description
1 polymer ?
#
loop_
_entity_poly.entity_id
_entity_poly.type
_entity_poly.pdbx_seq_one_letter_code
_entity_poly.pdbx_strand_id
1 'polypeptide(L)' 'MAIDEGTTSARAIIYNQDLEIVGIGQHEFPQHYPQPGYVEHNPHEIWNSQMLAIKEAMEKAKIEGKQITVVFPKSL' A
#
# COMPACT_ATOMS: atom_id res chain seq x y z
N MET A 1 -5.69 5.34 -7.95
CA MET A 1 -5.17 4.67 -6.74
C MET A 1 -3.80 5.23 -6.42
N ALA A 2 -3.59 5.69 -5.20
CA ALA A 2 -2.25 5.99 -4.70
C ALA A 2 -1.67 4.75 -4.02
N ILE A 3 -0.39 4.48 -4.26
CA ILE A 3 0.42 3.48 -3.54
C ILE A 3 1.49 4.21 -2.74
N ASP A 4 1.68 3.82 -1.48
CA ASP A 4 2.60 4.47 -0.55
C ASP A 4 3.35 3.40 0.24
N GLU A 5 4.57 3.13 -0.20
CA GLU A 5 5.48 2.16 0.41
C GLU A 5 6.35 2.89 1.44
N GLY A 6 5.93 2.79 2.71
CA GLY A 6 6.69 3.32 3.83
C GLY A 6 7.74 2.33 4.31
N THR A 7 8.61 2.76 5.21
CA THR A 7 9.61 1.85 5.80
C THR A 7 8.99 0.84 6.77
N THR A 8 7.83 1.15 7.37
CA THR A 8 7.17 0.33 8.40
C THR A 8 5.90 -0.35 7.89
N SER A 9 5.26 0.23 6.87
CA SER A 9 3.98 -0.25 6.36
C SER A 9 3.78 0.15 4.91
N ALA A 10 3.08 -0.70 4.17
CA ALA A 10 2.58 -0.44 2.84
C ALA A 10 1.13 0.07 2.91
N ARG A 11 0.78 1.03 2.04
CA ARG A 11 -0.56 1.63 1.97
C ARG A 11 -1.06 1.70 0.54
N ALA A 12 -2.37 1.57 0.38
CA ALA A 12 -3.07 1.85 -0.86
C ALA A 12 -4.34 2.67 -0.60
N ILE A 13 -4.56 3.69 -1.42
CA ILE A 13 -5.68 4.63 -1.26
C ILE A 13 -6.44 4.73 -2.58
N ILE A 14 -7.76 4.53 -2.55
CA ILE A 14 -8.66 4.76 -3.68
C ILE A 14 -9.29 6.13 -3.52
N TYR A 15 -9.23 6.91 -4.61
CA TYR A 15 -9.92 8.18 -4.75
C TYR A 15 -11.03 8.04 -5.79
N ASN A 16 -12.17 8.68 -5.58
CA ASN A 16 -13.17 8.88 -6.62
C ASN A 16 -12.78 10.05 -7.54
N GLN A 17 -13.65 10.39 -8.49
CA GLN A 17 -13.40 11.48 -9.46
C GLN A 17 -13.33 12.86 -8.81
N ASP A 18 -13.97 13.02 -7.64
CA ASP A 18 -13.97 14.25 -6.85
C ASP A 18 -12.78 14.33 -5.87
N LEU A 19 -11.82 13.40 -6.00
CA LEU A 19 -10.64 13.26 -5.13
C LEU A 19 -10.96 12.94 -3.66
N GLU A 20 -12.15 12.39 -3.39
CA GLU A 20 -12.51 11.89 -2.07
C GLU A 20 -11.96 10.48 -1.86
N ILE A 21 -11.51 10.19 -0.65
CA ILE A 21 -11.02 8.86 -0.29
C ILE A 21 -12.21 7.92 -0.09
N VAL A 22 -12.29 6.88 -0.91
CA VAL A 22 -13.37 5.87 -0.85
C VAL A 22 -12.90 4.49 -0.39
N GLY A 23 -11.60 4.30 -0.21
CA GLY A 23 -11.03 3.08 0.36
C GLY A 23 -9.57 3.27 0.76
N ILE A 24 -9.18 2.69 1.90
CA ILE A 24 -7.81 2.69 2.41
C ILE A 24 -7.47 1.29 2.90
N GLY A 25 -6.38 0.73 2.39
CA GLY A 25 -5.73 -0.45 2.95
C GLY A 25 -4.35 -0.12 3.49
N GLN A 26 -3.97 -0.75 4.60
CA GLN A 26 -2.67 -0.54 5.24
C GLN A 26 -2.21 -1.79 5.98
N HIS A 27 -1.00 -2.25 5.68
CA HIS A 27 -0.39 -3.39 6.35
C HIS A 27 1.05 -3.12 6.72
N GLU A 28 1.41 -3.42 7.96
CA GLU A 28 2.79 -3.40 8.43
C GLU A 28 3.56 -4.63 7.94
N PHE A 29 4.88 -4.50 7.84
CA PHE A 29 5.78 -5.62 7.57
C PHE A 29 7.02 -5.55 8.48
N PRO A 30 7.66 -6.71 8.76
CA PRO A 30 8.77 -6.78 9.70
C PRO A 30 9.98 -5.94 9.28
N GLN A 31 10.68 -5.39 10.27
CA GLN A 31 12.01 -4.83 10.12
C GLN A 31 13.04 -5.87 10.57
N HIS A 32 14.06 -6.13 9.75
CA HIS A 32 15.12 -7.08 10.10
C HIS A 32 16.35 -6.33 10.61
N TYR A 33 16.86 -6.73 11.78
CA TYR A 33 18.02 -6.11 12.43
C TYR A 33 19.13 -7.17 12.64
N PRO A 34 19.83 -7.60 11.59
CA PRO A 34 20.79 -8.70 11.68
C PRO A 34 22.02 -8.35 12.54
N GLN A 35 22.37 -7.06 12.63
CA GLN A 35 23.45 -6.56 13.47
C GLN A 35 23.22 -5.09 13.88
N PRO A 36 23.89 -4.59 14.93
CA PRO A 36 23.72 -3.21 15.38
C PRO A 36 23.94 -2.18 14.25
N GLY A 37 22.97 -1.30 14.07
CA GLY A 37 23.00 -0.25 13.03
C GLY A 37 22.52 -0.66 11.65
N TYR A 38 22.16 -1.94 11.43
CA TYR A 38 21.59 -2.41 10.17
C TYR A 38 20.07 -2.47 10.26
N VAL A 39 19.41 -2.05 9.19
CA VAL A 39 17.97 -2.22 8.98
C VAL A 39 17.80 -2.77 7.57
N GLU A 40 17.24 -3.98 7.49
CA GLU A 40 17.00 -4.68 6.23
C GLU A 40 15.51 -4.98 6.09
N HIS A 41 15.04 -5.04 4.84
CA HIS A 41 13.69 -5.48 4.50
C HIS A 41 13.77 -6.67 3.57
N ASN A 42 12.86 -7.63 3.77
CA ASN A 42 12.65 -8.70 2.81
C ASN A 42 11.74 -8.20 1.67
N PRO A 43 12.19 -8.21 0.40
CA PRO A 43 11.37 -7.77 -0.73
C PRO A 43 10.04 -8.52 -0.87
N HIS A 44 9.97 -9.79 -0.44
CA HIS A 44 8.72 -10.55 -0.47
C HIS A 44 7.72 -10.07 0.59
N GLU A 45 8.19 -9.63 1.75
CA GLU A 45 7.31 -9.09 2.81
C GLU A 45 6.75 -7.73 2.41
N ILE A 46 7.59 -6.87 1.81
CA ILE A 46 7.17 -5.62 1.18
C ILE A 46 6.08 -5.90 0.14
N TRP A 47 6.37 -6.76 -0.85
CA TRP A 47 5.44 -7.08 -1.92
C TRP A 47 4.10 -7.62 -1.40
N ASN A 48 4.16 -8.57 -0.46
CA ASN A 48 2.95 -9.16 0.11
C ASN A 48 2.12 -8.13 0.88
N SER A 49 2.76 -7.28 1.69
CA SER A 49 2.06 -6.24 2.44
C SER A 49 1.39 -5.20 1.51
N GLN A 50 2.06 -4.81 0.44
CA GLN A 50 1.52 -3.87 -0.54
C GLN A 50 0.35 -4.47 -1.33
N MET A 51 0.44 -5.75 -1.70
CA MET A 51 -0.66 -6.47 -2.35
C MET A 51 -1.88 -6.62 -1.43
N LEU A 52 -1.67 -6.88 -0.14
CA LEU A 52 -2.75 -6.90 0.86
C LEU A 52 -3.40 -5.52 0.98
N ALA A 53 -2.61 -4.45 1.07
CA ALA A 53 -3.12 -3.08 1.14
C ALA A 53 -3.97 -2.71 -0.08
N ILE A 54 -3.51 -3.08 -1.29
CA ILE A 54 -4.26 -2.88 -2.54
C ILE A 54 -5.61 -3.60 -2.49
N LYS A 55 -5.60 -4.88 -2.07
CA LYS A 55 -6.81 -5.70 -1.98
C LYS A 55 -7.80 -5.12 -0.98
N GLU A 56 -7.34 -4.78 0.22
CA GLU A 56 -8.18 -4.18 1.26
C GLU A 56 -8.77 -2.83 0.82
N ALA A 57 -7.98 -1.98 0.15
CA ALA A 57 -8.46 -0.70 -0.37
C ALA A 57 -9.57 -0.88 -1.41
N MET A 58 -9.43 -1.84 -2.32
CA MET A 58 -10.45 -2.17 -3.33
C MET A 58 -11.71 -2.77 -2.70
N GLU A 59 -11.57 -3.66 -1.72
CA GLU A 59 -12.69 -4.27 -0.99
C GLU A 59 -13.51 -3.20 -0.26
N LYS A 60 -12.85 -2.27 0.44
CA LYS A 60 -13.51 -1.16 1.13
C LYS A 60 -14.19 -0.19 0.16
N ALA A 61 -13.55 0.09 -0.98
CA ALA A 61 -14.12 0.90 -2.04
C ALA A 61 -15.21 0.18 -2.86
N LYS A 62 -15.38 -1.13 -2.67
CA LYS A 62 -16.32 -2.00 -3.41
C LYS A 62 -16.14 -1.91 -4.94
N ILE A 63 -14.90 -1.93 -5.39
CA ILE A 63 -14.54 -1.90 -6.82
C ILE A 63 -13.68 -3.09 -7.21
N GLU A 64 -13.66 -3.39 -8.50
CA GLU A 64 -12.69 -4.31 -9.11
C GLU A 64 -11.52 -3.55 -9.72
N GLY A 65 -10.38 -4.23 -9.91
CA GLY A 65 -9.17 -3.61 -10.47
C GLY A 65 -9.39 -2.97 -11.85
N LYS A 66 -10.33 -3.48 -12.67
CA LYS A 66 -10.68 -2.93 -13.99
C LYS A 66 -11.26 -1.51 -13.94
N GLN A 67 -11.74 -1.07 -12.76
CA GLN A 67 -12.31 0.27 -12.57
C GLN A 67 -11.23 1.29 -12.15
N ILE A 68 -9.99 0.85 -11.92
CA ILE A 68 -8.88 1.75 -11.61
C ILE A 68 -8.30 2.27 -12.93
N THR A 69 -8.45 3.57 -13.16
CA THR A 69 -7.94 4.22 -14.38
C THR A 69 -6.45 4.55 -14.28
N VAL A 70 -5.96 4.85 -13.08
CA VAL A 70 -4.59 5.32 -12.84
C VAL A 70 -4.07 4.78 -11.51
N VAL A 71 -2.80 4.37 -11.51
CA VAL A 71 -2.01 4.06 -10.31
C VAL A 71 -0.84 5.02 -10.25
N PHE A 72 -0.61 5.65 -9.11
CA PHE A 72 0.46 6.61 -8.91
C PHE A 72 1.13 6.42 -7.54
N PRO A 73 2.44 6.69 -7.41
CA PRO A 73 3.07 6.77 -6.09
C PRO A 73 2.49 7.96 -5.35
N LYS A 74 2.24 7.84 -4.04
CA LYS A 74 1.83 8.99 -3.24
C LYS A 74 2.98 9.99 -3.21
N SER A 75 2.81 11.13 -3.87
CA SER A 75 3.70 12.28 -3.72
C SER A 75 3.51 12.88 -2.34
N LEU A 76 4.64 13.18 -1.66
CA LEU A 76 4.68 13.99 -0.44
C LEU A 76 4.04 15.36 -0.66
#